data_AF-A0A7I8IA34-F1
#
_entry.id   AF-A0A7I8IA34-F1
#
_cell.length_a   1.000
_cell.length_b   1.000
_cell.length_c   1.000
_cell.angle_alpha   90.00
_cell.angle_beta   90.00
_cell.angle_gamma   90.00
#
_symmetry.space_group_name_H-M   'P 1'
#
loop_
_entity.id
_entity.type
_entity.pdbx_description
1 polymer ?
#
loop_
_entity_poly.entity_id
_entity_poly.type
_entity_poly.pdbx_seq_one_letter_code
_entity_poly.pdbx_strand_id
1 'polypeptide(L)'
;MSGVWVFKNGVVRLVENEQPRTARRKVLLHIPQKLLALGWERYHEDPDLLQFHRRPSIDLISLPKDFSNFRSMYMYDIVVKNRGAFKVIDT
;
A
#
# COMPACT_ATOMS: atom_id res chain seq x y z
N MET A 1 2.47 -9.06 11.92
CA MET A 1 3.16 -8.33 10.83
C MET A 1 2.50 -6.96 10.55
N SER A 2 2.53 -6.02 11.50
CA SER A 2 2.09 -4.63 11.25
C SER A 2 3.27 -3.81 10.74
N GLY A 3 3.09 -3.10 9.64
CA GLY A 3 4.14 -2.28 9.03
C GLY A 3 3.66 -0.86 8.84
N VAL A 4 4.53 0.12 9.08
CA VAL A 4 4.21 1.54 9.10
C VAL A 4 4.55 2.16 7.75
N TRP A 5 3.65 2.96 7.19
CA TRP A 5 3.89 3.63 5.90
C TRP A 5 4.17 5.12 6.12
N VAL A 6 5.34 5.57 5.65
CA VAL A 6 5.82 6.95 5.78
C VAL A 6 5.76 7.65 4.43
N PHE A 7 5.12 8.83 4.38
CA PHE A 7 5.08 9.67 3.18
C PHE A 7 6.07 10.82 3.31
N LYS A 8 7.00 10.92 2.36
CA LYS A 8 7.95 12.05 2.29
C LYS A 8 8.15 12.48 0.85
N ASN A 9 7.74 13.70 0.51
CA ASN A 9 7.93 14.31 -0.82
C ASN A 9 7.40 13.43 -1.98
N GLY A 10 6.21 12.82 -1.84
CA GLY A 10 5.68 11.90 -2.85
C GLY A 10 6.15 10.45 -2.72
N VAL A 11 7.14 10.17 -1.85
CA VAL A 11 7.73 8.84 -1.70
C VAL A 11 7.15 8.11 -0.49
N VAL A 12 6.68 6.87 -0.69
CA VAL A 12 5.98 6.07 0.32
C VAL A 12 6.83 4.88 0.77
N ARG A 13 7.28 4.89 2.03
CA ARG A 13 8.21 3.88 2.56
C ARG A 13 7.54 2.98 3.57
N LEU A 14 7.74 1.67 3.44
CA LEU A 14 7.39 0.72 4.50
C LEU A 14 8.53 0.68 5.52
N VAL A 15 8.20 0.95 6.78
CA VAL A 15 9.08 0.79 7.94
C VAL A 15 8.55 -0.39 8.76
N GLU A 16 9.35 -1.44 8.86
CA GLU A 16 9.10 -2.58 9.76
C GLU A 16 9.84 -2.32 11.08
N ASN A 17 9.22 -2.63 12.21
CA ASN A 17 9.69 -2.27 13.56
C ASN A 17 10.88 -3.13 14.08
N GLU A 18 11.68 -3.77 13.22
CA GLU A 18 12.84 -4.57 13.62
C GLU A 18 14.15 -4.00 13.06
N GLN A 19 15.23 -4.05 13.85
CA GLN A 19 16.47 -3.25 13.75
C GLN A 19 17.03 -2.93 12.35
N PRO A 20 17.73 -1.77 12.19
CA PRO A 20 18.24 -1.30 10.92
C PRO A 20 19.56 -2.00 10.57
N ARG A 21 19.49 -3.21 10.00
CA ARG A 21 20.62 -3.80 9.29
C ARG A 21 20.21 -3.98 7.84
N THR A 22 20.67 -3.04 7.01
CA THR A 22 20.45 -2.98 5.56
C THR A 22 19.01 -2.66 5.12
N ALA A 23 18.54 -1.44 5.39
CA ALA A 23 17.34 -0.89 4.75
C ALA A 23 17.61 -0.61 3.24
N ARG A 24 17.78 -1.66 2.44
CA ARG A 24 17.57 -1.57 0.99
C ARG A 24 16.20 -0.96 0.76
N ARG A 25 16.09 -0.04 -0.21
CA ARG A 25 14.90 0.77 -0.53
C ARG A 25 13.66 -0.10 -0.79
N LYS A 26 12.99 -0.58 0.26
CA LYS A 26 11.70 -1.30 0.22
C LYS A 26 10.55 -0.29 0.16
N VAL A 27 10.60 0.57 -0.84
CA VAL A 27 9.59 1.60 -1.08
C VAL A 27 8.54 0.97 -1.99
N LEU A 28 7.27 0.97 -1.56
CA LEU A 28 6.07 0.53 -2.31
C LEU A 28 5.97 -0.94 -2.77
N LEU A 29 7.07 -1.68 -2.97
CA LEU A 29 7.05 -3.08 -3.43
C LEU A 29 6.19 -4.00 -2.53
N HIS A 30 6.08 -3.66 -1.25
CA HIS A 30 5.35 -4.49 -0.28
C HIS A 30 3.85 -4.20 -0.22
N ILE A 31 3.32 -3.10 -0.79
CA ILE A 31 1.86 -2.84 -0.74
C ILE A 31 1.09 -3.96 -1.44
N PRO A 32 1.40 -4.30 -2.72
CA PRO A 32 0.68 -5.35 -3.43
C PRO A 32 0.70 -6.69 -2.68
N GLN A 33 1.90 -7.10 -2.23
CA GLN A 33 2.06 -8.36 -1.49
C GLN A 33 1.31 -8.36 -0.16
N LYS A 34 1.28 -7.22 0.54
CA LYS A 34 0.58 -7.11 1.81
C LYS A 34 -0.94 -7.08 1.64
N LEU A 35 -1.45 -6.43 0.60
CA LEU A 35 -2.87 -6.49 0.25
C LEU A 35 -3.27 -7.94 -0.08
N LEU A 36 -2.47 -8.65 -0.89
CA LEU A 36 -2.69 -10.08 -1.16
C LEU A 36 -2.72 -10.91 0.15
N ALA A 37 -1.77 -10.69 1.05
CA ALA A 37 -1.72 -11.37 2.35
C ALA A 37 -2.90 -11.03 3.28
N LEU A 38 -3.57 -9.89 3.07
CA LEU A 38 -4.77 -9.47 3.80
C LEU A 38 -6.07 -9.96 3.15
N GLY A 39 -5.98 -10.81 2.13
CA GLY A 39 -7.12 -11.39 1.43
C GLY A 39 -7.70 -10.49 0.34
N TRP A 40 -6.95 -9.49 -0.13
CA TRP A 40 -7.32 -8.76 -1.34
C TRP A 40 -6.95 -9.57 -2.57
N GLU A 41 -7.82 -9.59 -3.56
CA GLU A 41 -7.62 -10.26 -4.83
C GLU A 41 -7.27 -9.26 -5.91
N ARG A 42 -6.41 -9.65 -6.85
CA ARG A 42 -6.08 -8.81 -7.99
C ARG A 42 -7.23 -8.73 -8.98
N TYR A 43 -7.58 -7.51 -9.34
CA TYR A 43 -8.55 -7.20 -10.39
C TYR A 43 -7.81 -6.59 -11.59
N HIS A 44 -8.16 -7.04 -12.80
CA HIS A 44 -7.45 -6.76 -14.05
C HIS A 44 -8.37 -6.12 -15.10
N GLU A 45 -9.23 -5.17 -14.70
CA GLU A 45 -10.06 -4.43 -15.66
C GLU A 45 -9.27 -3.35 -16.40
N ASP A 46 -8.44 -2.59 -15.69
CA ASP A 46 -7.65 -1.51 -16.25
C ASP A 46 -6.15 -1.88 -16.30
N PRO A 47 -5.51 -1.92 -17.50
CA PRO A 47 -4.10 -2.29 -17.65
C PRO A 47 -3.12 -1.26 -17.06
N ASP A 48 -3.56 -0.03 -16.84
CA ASP A 48 -2.78 1.09 -16.30
C ASP A 48 -2.89 1.21 -14.78
N LEU A 49 -3.84 0.49 -14.17
CA LEU A 49 -4.06 0.47 -12.73
C LEU A 49 -3.73 -0.88 -12.09
N LEU A 50 -3.26 -0.82 -10.84
CA LEU A 50 -3.16 -1.95 -9.95
C LEU A 50 -4.39 -1.98 -9.05
N GLN A 51 -5.42 -2.71 -9.46
CA GLN A 51 -6.67 -2.80 -8.72
C GLN A 51 -6.73 -4.06 -7.85
N PHE A 52 -7.30 -3.89 -6.66
CA PHE A 52 -7.46 -4.93 -5.66
C PHE A 52 -8.89 -4.91 -5.12
N HIS A 53 -9.54 -6.05 -5.10
CA HIS A 53 -10.90 -6.20 -4.59
C HIS A 53 -10.91 -7.09 -3.34
N ARG A 54 -11.76 -6.77 -2.36
CA ARG A 54 -11.85 -7.55 -1.12
C ARG A 54 -13.20 -8.25 -0.99
N ARG A 55 -13.28 -9.53 -1.35
CA ARG A 55 -14.50 -10.32 -1.17
C ARG A 55 -14.76 -10.63 0.31
N PRO A 56 -16.02 -10.60 0.79
CA PRO A 56 -17.27 -10.28 0.07
C PRO A 56 -17.65 -8.78 0.08
N SER A 57 -16.76 -7.90 0.56
CA SER A 57 -16.99 -6.45 0.51
C SER A 57 -16.98 -5.95 -0.94
N ILE A 58 -17.58 -4.79 -1.18
CA ILE A 58 -17.48 -4.06 -2.44
C ILE A 58 -16.24 -3.14 -2.49
N ASP A 59 -15.35 -3.27 -1.51
CA ASP A 59 -14.16 -2.44 -1.42
C ASP A 59 -13.19 -2.72 -2.57
N LEU A 60 -12.78 -1.65 -3.24
CA LEU A 60 -11.82 -1.67 -4.33
C LEU A 60 -10.70 -0.68 -4.07
N ILE A 61 -9.45 -1.12 -3.99
CA ILE A 61 -8.27 -0.24 -3.95
C ILE A 61 -7.70 -0.16 -5.36
N SER A 62 -7.54 1.05 -5.89
CA SER A 62 -6.91 1.29 -7.20
C SER A 62 -5.62 2.06 -6.99
N LEU A 63 -4.48 1.51 -7.42
CA LEU A 63 -3.17 2.17 -7.36
C LEU A 63 -2.66 2.43 -8.78
N PRO A 64 -1.88 3.48 -9.02
CA PRO A 64 -1.23 3.66 -10.32
C PRO A 64 -0.17 2.57 -10.50
N LYS A 65 -0.03 2.04 -11.72
CA LYS A 65 1.05 1.10 -12.07
C LYS A 65 2.42 1.76 -12.04
N ASP A 66 2.49 3.01 -12.47
CA ASP A 66 3.64 3.88 -12.24
C ASP A 66 3.50 4.61 -10.90
N PHE A 67 4.33 4.21 -9.94
CA PHE A 67 4.35 4.78 -8.61
C PHE A 67 4.83 6.22 -8.55
N SER A 68 5.40 6.77 -9.62
CA SER A 68 5.68 8.21 -9.73
C SER A 68 4.40 9.04 -9.67
N ASN A 69 3.27 8.44 -10.05
CA ASN A 69 1.93 9.06 -9.97
C ASN A 69 1.23 8.79 -8.63
N PHE A 70 1.89 8.16 -7.68
CA PHE A 70 1.29 7.79 -6.41
C PHE A 70 1.11 9.02 -5.49
N ARG A 71 -0.15 9.38 -5.27
CA ARG A 71 -0.58 10.51 -4.43
C ARG A 71 -1.17 10.04 -3.09
N SER A 72 -1.29 10.98 -2.14
CA SER A 72 -1.83 10.75 -0.81
C SER A 72 -3.23 10.11 -0.82
N MET A 73 -4.06 10.42 -1.81
CA MET A 73 -5.40 9.82 -1.95
C MET A 73 -5.38 8.29 -1.98
N TYR A 74 -4.38 7.67 -2.63
CA TYR A 74 -4.24 6.21 -2.66
C TYR A 74 -3.83 5.65 -1.30
N MET A 75 -3.00 6.38 -0.54
CA MET A 75 -2.64 5.99 0.83
C MET A 75 -3.85 5.99 1.74
N TYR A 76 -4.62 7.09 1.69
CA TYR A 76 -5.83 7.23 2.49
C TYR A 76 -6.81 6.08 2.19
N ASP A 77 -6.98 5.75 0.91
CA ASP A 77 -7.84 4.65 0.50
C ASP A 77 -7.39 3.30 1.10
N ILE A 78 -6.09 2.98 1.01
CA ILE A 78 -5.51 1.78 1.61
C ILE A 78 -5.75 1.75 3.13
N VAL A 79 -5.46 2.85 3.83
CA VAL A 79 -5.55 2.92 5.30
C VAL A 79 -7.00 2.84 5.78
N VAL A 80 -7.92 3.54 5.11
CA VAL A 80 -9.34 3.51 5.47
C VAL A 80 -9.93 2.11 5.28
N LYS A 81 -9.53 1.40 4.22
CA LYS A 81 -10.00 0.03 3.94
C LYS A 81 -9.27 -1.06 4.73
N ASN A 82 -8.19 -0.70 5.42
CA ASN A 82 -7.35 -1.63 6.18
C ASN A 82 -6.88 -1.03 7.53
N ARG A 83 -7.78 -0.36 8.26
CA ARG A 83 -7.45 0.42 9.48
C ARG A 83 -6.63 -0.32 10.53
N GLY A 84 -6.75 -1.65 10.63
CA GLY A 84 -5.98 -2.48 11.57
C GLY A 84 -4.60 -2.91 11.09
N ALA A 85 -4.28 -2.72 9.81
CA ALA A 85 -3.04 -3.22 9.19
C ALA A 85 -2.12 -2.11 8.66
N PHE A 86 -2.63 -0.90 8.46
CA PHE A 86 -1.90 0.25 7.92
C PHE A 86 -2.12 1.50 8.76
N LYS A 87 -1.08 2.32 8.88
CA LYS A 87 -1.11 3.66 9.47
C LYS A 87 -0.23 4.59 8.62
N VAL A 88 -0.73 5.80 8.35
CA VAL A 88 0.04 6.89 7.74
C VAL A 88 0.68 7.71 8.85
N ILE A 89 1.95 8.07 8.67
CA ILE A 89 2.67 9.00 9.53
C ILE A 89 3.28 10.08 8.65
N ASP A 90 3.00 11.34 8.99
CA ASP A 90 3.71 12.50 8.44
C ASP A 90 5.01 12.72 9.23
N THR A 91 6.13 12.92 8.52
CA THR A 91 7.45 13.17 9.11
C THR A 91 8.16 14.33 8.45
#